data_AF-A0A946MNL4-F1
#
_entry.id   AF-A0A946MNL4-F1
#
_cell.length_a   1.000
_cell.length_b   1.000
_cell.length_c   1.000
_cell.angle_alpha   90.00
_cell.angle_beta   90.00
_cell.angle_gamma   90.00
#
_symmetry.space_group_name_H-M   'P 1'
#
loop_
_entity.id
_entity.type
_entity.pdbx_description
1 polymer ?
#
loop_
_entity_poly.entity_id
_entity_poly.type
_entity_poly.pdbx_seq_one_letter_code
_entity_poly.pdbx_strand_id
1 'polypeptide(L)'
;MLNIESDLLDKIKETGDFDASACMSCGCCTALCPAEVAILPRVLFRYALLGAKDKLVESTDTIFSCLLCKMCEDNCPSQVSITENIRTLRNYLNKNVHGV
;
A
#
# COMPACT_ATOMS: atom_id res chain seq x y z
N MET A 1 2.04 -17.80 11.37
CA MET A 1 3.24 -17.86 10.51
C MET A 1 2.98 -16.94 9.33
N LEU A 2 3.93 -16.10 8.93
CA LEU A 2 3.78 -15.24 7.74
C LEU A 2 4.00 -16.11 6.49
N ASN A 3 3.01 -16.17 5.60
CA ASN A 3 3.19 -16.77 4.29
C ASN A 3 3.77 -15.74 3.32
N ILE A 4 4.84 -16.10 2.61
CA ILE A 4 5.56 -15.21 1.70
C ILE A 4 5.42 -15.73 0.28
N GLU A 5 4.70 -14.99 -0.56
CA GLU A 5 4.59 -15.23 -2.00
C GLU A 5 5.68 -14.44 -2.73
N SER A 6 6.65 -15.15 -3.33
CA SER A 6 7.81 -14.54 -4.00
C SER A 6 7.44 -13.71 -5.24
N ASP A 7 6.31 -14.02 -5.87
CA ASP A 7 5.80 -13.37 -7.09
C ASP A 7 4.72 -12.31 -6.80
N LEU A 8 4.44 -12.01 -5.53
CA LEU A 8 3.39 -11.05 -5.15
C LEU A 8 3.64 -9.66 -5.73
N LEU A 9 4.90 -9.20 -5.69
CA LEU A 9 5.24 -7.87 -6.18
C LEU A 9 4.97 -7.74 -7.68
N ASP A 10 5.24 -8.79 -8.45
CA ASP A 10 4.97 -8.83 -9.89
C ASP A 10 3.46 -8.82 -10.14
N LYS A 11 2.69 -9.64 -9.41
CA LYS A 11 1.21 -9.64 -9.46
C LYS A 11 0.60 -8.27 -9.13
N ILE A 12 1.17 -7.53 -8.18
CA ILE A 12 0.71 -6.16 -7.85
C ILE A 12 1.01 -5.22 -9.03
N LYS A 13 2.22 -5.27 -9.59
CA LYS A 13 2.65 -4.43 -10.72
C LYS A 13 1.87 -4.72 -12.02
N GLU A 14 1.30 -5.91 -12.19
CA GLU A 14 0.37 -6.20 -13.29
C GLU A 14 -0.95 -5.40 -13.20
N THR A 15 -1.28 -4.84 -12.04
CA THR A 15 -2.54 -4.12 -11.79
C THR A 15 -2.40 -2.60 -11.74
N GLY A 16 -1.20 -2.09 -11.98
CA GLY A 16 -0.91 -0.65 -11.98
C GLY A 16 0.57 -0.38 -11.68
N ASP A 17 0.92 0.90 -11.67
CA ASP A 17 2.27 1.32 -11.28
C ASP A 17 2.43 1.19 -9.76
N PHE A 18 3.42 0.41 -9.33
CA PHE A 18 3.73 0.22 -7.92
C PHE A 18 5.25 0.25 -7.72
N ASP A 19 5.70 1.30 -7.03
CA ASP A 19 7.06 1.40 -6.53
C ASP A 19 7.08 2.06 -5.15
N ALA A 20 7.50 1.28 -4.16
CA ALA A 20 7.69 1.74 -2.80
C ALA A 20 9.12 1.51 -2.30
N SER A 21 10.08 1.25 -3.20
CA SER A 21 11.47 0.94 -2.89
C SER A 21 12.18 2.09 -2.14
N ALA A 22 11.80 3.33 -2.42
CA ALA A 22 12.33 4.53 -1.76
C ALA A 22 11.73 4.77 -0.35
N CYS A 23 10.71 4.00 0.07
CA CYS A 23 10.07 4.21 1.37
C CYS A 23 11.02 3.86 2.53
N MET A 24 11.41 4.88 3.30
CA MET A 24 12.28 4.72 4.48
C MET A 24 11.52 4.44 5.79
N SER A 25 10.21 4.17 5.72
CA SER A 25 9.36 3.88 6.88
C SER A 25 9.32 4.97 7.98
N CYS A 26 9.50 6.25 7.61
CA CYS A 26 9.59 7.37 8.57
C CYS A 26 8.30 7.71 9.33
N GLY A 27 7.12 7.31 8.83
CA GLY A 27 5.82 7.54 9.51
C GLY A 27 5.14 8.90 9.24
N CYS A 28 5.74 9.79 8.45
CA CYS A 28 5.14 11.09 8.08
C CYS A 28 3.72 10.95 7.51
N CYS A 29 3.50 9.94 6.67
CA CYS A 29 2.19 9.65 6.09
C CYS A 29 1.09 9.30 7.11
N THR A 30 1.45 8.67 8.23
CA THR A 30 0.51 8.38 9.32
C THR A 30 0.18 9.65 10.10
N ALA A 31 1.19 10.50 10.38
CA ALA A 31 1.01 11.74 11.13
C ALA A 31 0.13 12.78 10.41
N LEU A 32 0.10 12.76 9.08
CA LEU A 32 -0.65 13.72 8.27
C LEU A 32 -2.05 13.24 7.87
N CYS A 33 -2.43 11.99 8.16
CA CYS A 33 -3.68 11.46 7.62
C CYS A 33 -4.91 12.09 8.31
N PRO A 34 -5.82 12.77 7.57
CA PRO A 34 -6.99 13.41 8.17
C PRO A 34 -8.10 12.42 8.54
N ALA A 35 -8.08 11.21 7.98
CA ALA A 35 -9.09 10.20 8.23
C ALA A 35 -8.83 9.42 9.53
N GLU A 36 -7.73 9.72 10.25
CA GLU A 36 -7.28 9.05 11.48
C GLU A 36 -7.17 7.52 11.40
N VAL A 37 -7.36 6.97 10.21
CA VAL A 37 -7.04 5.59 9.92
C VAL A 37 -5.56 5.43 10.16
N ALA A 38 -5.21 4.32 10.81
CA ALA A 38 -3.85 3.85 10.93
C ALA A 38 -3.36 3.43 9.53
N ILE A 39 -3.36 4.35 8.57
CA ILE A 39 -2.70 4.15 7.30
C ILE A 39 -1.24 4.04 7.69
N LEU A 40 -0.75 2.83 7.54
CA LEU A 40 0.66 2.54 7.59
C LEU A 40 1.07 2.30 6.14
N PRO A 41 1.09 3.31 5.21
CA PRO A 41 1.66 3.07 3.88
C PRO A 41 3.03 2.44 4.01
N ARG A 42 3.81 2.89 4.99
CA ARG A 42 5.09 2.26 5.37
C ARG A 42 5.00 0.75 5.62
N VAL A 43 3.94 0.26 6.27
CA VAL A 43 3.75 -1.18 6.55
C VAL A 43 3.12 -1.89 5.35
N LEU A 44 2.12 -1.31 4.69
CA LEU A 44 1.51 -1.86 3.47
C LEU A 44 2.56 -2.08 2.38
N PHE A 45 3.42 -1.08 2.16
CA PHE A 45 4.54 -1.15 1.24
C PHE A 45 5.51 -2.23 1.64
N ARG A 46 5.79 -2.39 2.94
CA ARG A 46 6.64 -3.47 3.44
C ARG A 46 6.01 -4.84 3.19
N TYR A 47 4.69 -5.00 3.37
CA TYR A 47 3.99 -6.25 3.08
C TYR A 47 4.05 -6.60 1.60
N ALA A 48 3.79 -5.62 0.72
CA ALA A 48 3.91 -5.80 -0.72
C ALA A 48 5.34 -6.18 -1.14
N LEU A 49 6.35 -5.45 -0.66
CA LEU A 49 7.76 -5.72 -0.99
C LEU A 49 8.29 -7.04 -0.41
N LEU A 50 7.77 -7.48 0.73
CA LEU A 50 8.16 -8.75 1.36
C LEU A 50 7.42 -9.95 0.78
N GLY A 51 6.36 -9.76 -0.01
CA GLY A 51 5.51 -10.87 -0.45
C GLY A 51 4.49 -11.35 0.59
N ALA A 52 4.21 -10.56 1.63
CA ALA A 52 3.32 -10.94 2.73
C ALA A 52 1.83 -10.76 2.37
N LYS A 53 1.32 -11.58 1.45
CA LYS A 53 -0.03 -11.46 0.89
C LYS A 53 -1.12 -11.50 1.95
N ASP A 54 -1.06 -12.44 2.90
CA ASP A 54 -2.10 -12.59 3.92
C ASP A 54 -2.28 -11.29 4.72
N LYS A 55 -1.17 -10.60 5.03
CA LYS A 55 -1.20 -9.31 5.72
C LYS A 55 -1.75 -8.18 4.86
N LEU A 56 -1.49 -8.22 3.57
CA LEU A 56 -2.06 -7.26 2.63
C LEU A 56 -3.59 -7.42 2.54
N VAL A 57 -4.08 -8.67 2.46
CA VAL A 57 -5.51 -9.01 2.42
C VAL A 57 -6.20 -8.66 3.75
N GLU A 58 -5.60 -8.97 4.89
CA GLU A 58 -6.08 -8.53 6.22
C GLU A 58 -6.21 -7.00 6.32
N SER A 59 -5.43 -6.25 5.52
CA SER A 59 -5.43 -4.78 5.52
C SER A 59 -6.41 -4.16 4.52
N THR A 60 -7.29 -4.94 3.89
CA THR A 60 -8.22 -4.47 2.84
C THR A 60 -9.02 -3.25 3.28
N ASP A 61 -9.71 -3.30 4.42
CA ASP A 61 -10.52 -2.17 4.90
C ASP A 61 -9.68 -0.90 5.10
N THR A 62 -8.44 -1.05 5.57
CA THR A 62 -7.51 0.07 5.73
C THR A 62 -7.08 0.65 4.37
N ILE A 63 -6.81 -0.20 3.36
CA ILE A 63 -6.48 0.25 2.00
C ILE A 63 -7.66 1.00 1.37
N PHE A 64 -8.90 0.53 1.55
CA PHE A 64 -10.10 1.16 1.00
C PHE A 64 -10.56 2.40 1.78
N SER A 65 -10.14 2.55 3.04
CA SER A 65 -10.39 3.78 3.83
C SER A 65 -9.62 5.01 3.36
N CYS A 66 -8.54 4.83 2.59
CA CYS A 66 -7.73 5.95 2.10
C CYS A 66 -8.57 6.91 1.22
N LEU A 67 -8.55 8.20 1.52
CA LEU A 67 -9.31 9.20 0.74
C LEU A 67 -8.61 9.61 -0.56
N LEU A 68 -7.39 9.11 -0.81
CA LEU A 68 -6.54 9.51 -1.94
C LEU A 68 -6.31 11.03 -2.01
N CYS A 69 -6.26 11.70 -0.85
CA CYS A 69 -6.17 13.17 -0.75
C CYS A 69 -4.77 13.75 -1.01
N LYS A 70 -3.77 12.92 -1.28
CA LYS A 70 -2.36 13.27 -1.55
C LYS A 70 -1.55 13.98 -0.44
N MET A 71 -2.17 14.40 0.67
CA MET A 71 -1.45 15.10 1.74
C MET A 71 -0.17 14.38 2.23
N CYS A 72 -0.20 13.06 2.33
CA CYS A 72 0.97 12.26 2.72
C CYS A 72 2.05 12.15 1.62
N GLU A 73 1.65 12.19 0.35
CA GLU A 73 2.53 12.14 -0.82
C GLU A 73 3.28 13.47 -0.98
N ASP A 74 2.56 14.59 -0.90
CA ASP A 74 3.11 15.94 -1.04
C ASP A 74 4.17 16.26 0.03
N ASN A 75 4.11 15.57 1.17
CA ASN A 75 5.02 15.73 2.30
C ASN A 75 6.01 14.57 2.45
N CYS A 76 6.05 13.63 1.50
CA CYS A 76 6.93 12.47 1.60
C CYS A 76 8.40 12.89 1.41
N PRO A 77 9.29 12.72 2.42
CA PRO A 77 10.70 13.10 2.27
C PRO A 77 11.44 12.23 1.23
N SER A 78 10.93 11.02 0.99
CA SER A 78 11.44 10.09 -0.03
C SER A 78 10.75 10.23 -1.39
N GLN A 79 9.81 11.17 -1.55
CA GLN A 79 9.06 11.38 -2.80
C GLN A 79 8.38 10.11 -3.35
N VAL A 80 7.88 9.25 -2.47
CA VAL A 80 7.14 8.04 -2.86
C VAL A 80 5.75 8.45 -3.39
N SER A 81 5.35 7.90 -4.53
CA SER A 81 4.00 8.05 -5.10
C SER A 81 2.96 7.25 -4.30
N ILE A 82 2.70 7.68 -3.06
CA ILE A 82 1.88 6.94 -2.09
C ILE A 82 0.46 6.69 -2.62
N THR A 83 -0.15 7.69 -3.22
CA THR A 83 -1.54 7.63 -3.68
C THR A 83 -1.70 6.65 -4.83
N GLU A 84 -0.77 6.65 -5.78
CA GLU A 84 -0.76 5.67 -6.88
C GLU A 84 -0.46 4.26 -6.37
N ASN A 85 0.48 4.08 -5.44
CA ASN A 85 0.71 2.79 -4.81
C ASN A 85 -0.55 2.25 -4.12
N ILE A 86 -1.29 3.09 -3.38
CA ILE A 86 -2.57 2.68 -2.77
C ILE A 86 -3.62 2.33 -3.83
N ARG A 87 -3.70 3.08 -4.95
CA ARG A 87 -4.61 2.74 -6.06
C ARG A 87 -4.27 1.37 -6.65
N THR A 88 -2.99 1.11 -6.90
CA THR A 88 -2.54 -0.19 -7.43
C THR A 88 -2.85 -1.32 -6.45
N LEU A 89 -2.66 -1.11 -5.13
CA LEU A 89 -3.08 -2.10 -4.13
C LEU A 89 -4.59 -2.37 -4.14
N ARG A 90 -5.44 -1.34 -4.35
CA ARG A 90 -6.89 -1.52 -4.51
C ARG A 90 -7.23 -2.36 -5.74
N ASN A 91 -6.58 -2.08 -6.87
CA ASN A 91 -6.78 -2.85 -8.10
C ASN A 91 -6.40 -4.31 -7.92
N TYR A 92 -5.25 -4.56 -7.27
CA TYR A 92 -4.81 -5.91 -6.90
C TYR A 92 -5.86 -6.63 -6.03
N LEU A 93 -6.39 -5.98 -4.99
CA LEU A 93 -7.39 -6.59 -4.10
C LEU A 93 -8.74 -6.81 -4.79
N ASN A 94 -9.20 -5.87 -5.62
CA ASN A 94 -10.43 -6.05 -6.41
C ASN A 94 -10.33 -7.30 -7.31
N LYS A 95 -9.22 -7.43 -8.04
CA LYS A 95 -8.99 -8.56 -8.96
C LYS A 95 -8.84 -9.91 -8.23
N ASN A 96 -8.15 -9.93 -7.08
CA ASN A 96 -7.72 -11.20 -6.44
C ASN A 96 -8.52 -11.59 -5.19
N VAL A 97 -9.27 -10.68 -4.58
CA VAL A 97 -10.09 -10.93 -3.39
C VAL A 97 -11.57 -10.84 -3.71
N HIS A 98 -11.99 -9.82 -4.47
CA HIS A 98 -13.40 -9.60 -4.79
C HIS A 98 -13.82 -10.19 -6.15
N GLY A 99 -12.87 -10.49 -7.04
CA GLY A 99 -13.12 -11.10 -8.34
C GLY A 99 -13.84 -10.17 -9.33
N VAL A 100 -13.74 -8.85 -9.14
CA VAL A 100 -14.34 -7.80 -9.97
C VAL A 100 -13.28 -6.93 -10.62
#